data_AF-A0A3D2YX78-F1
#
_entry.id   AF-A0A3D2YX78-F1
#
_cell.length_a   1.000
_cell.length_b   1.000
_cell.length_c   1.000
_cell.angle_alpha   90.00
_cell.angle_beta   90.00
_cell.angle_gamma   90.00
#
_symmetry.space_group_name_H-M   'P 1'
#
loop_
_entity.id
_entity.type
_entity.pdbx_description
1 polymer ?
#
loop_
_entity_poly.entity_id
_entity_poly.type
_entity_poly.pdbx_seq_one_letter_code
_entity_poly.pdbx_strand_id
1 'polypeptide(L)'
;MLTNAADGMAGAWLDGIIILLQAFAKNGPPARKVAGWGGRWSGLWGTTDLVPIGNRVFATSPAQTSPMQDATEIEVVRPDHGRIVGDSGFGSYGEEVRQVRSANGTVTDVWFAGMKMTSERKLERELKKRYGKR
;
A
#
# COMPACT_ATOMS: atom_id res chain seq x y z
N MET A 1 -11.79 -14.10 -10.16
CA MET A 1 -12.16 -14.28 -11.57
C MET A 1 -10.89 -14.62 -12.34
N LEU A 2 -10.72 -15.89 -12.73
CA LEU A 2 -9.71 -16.36 -13.70
C LEU A 2 -10.53 -16.79 -14.92
N THR A 3 -10.90 -15.84 -15.77
CA THR A 3 -11.74 -16.12 -16.93
C THR A 3 -10.84 -16.37 -18.14
N ASN A 4 -11.07 -17.46 -18.86
CA ASN A 4 -10.43 -17.79 -20.15
C ASN A 4 -10.97 -16.92 -21.30
N ALA A 5 -11.23 -15.64 -21.02
CA ALA A 5 -11.68 -14.67 -22.00
C ALA A 5 -10.43 -13.96 -22.51
N ALA A 6 -10.18 -13.99 -23.82
CA ALA A 6 -8.98 -13.41 -24.44
C ALA A 6 -8.91 -11.87 -24.24
N ASP A 7 -10.05 -11.24 -24.00
CA ASP A 7 -10.26 -9.82 -23.66
C ASP A 7 -10.39 -9.58 -22.14
N GLY A 8 -10.30 -10.63 -21.33
CA GLY A 8 -10.37 -10.54 -19.88
C GLY A 8 -9.08 -9.96 -19.28
N MET A 9 -9.18 -9.41 -18.07
CA MET A 9 -8.02 -8.85 -17.38
C MET A 9 -7.00 -9.91 -16.92
N ALA A 10 -7.25 -11.21 -17.12
CA ALA A 10 -6.43 -12.29 -16.57
C ALA A 10 -4.94 -12.16 -16.90
N GLY A 11 -4.60 -11.78 -18.14
CA GLY A 11 -3.21 -11.54 -18.55
C GLY A 11 -2.57 -10.38 -17.77
N ALA A 12 -3.24 -9.23 -17.71
CA ALA A 12 -2.74 -8.07 -16.98
C ALA A 12 -2.56 -8.33 -15.48
N TRP A 13 -3.44 -9.13 -14.86
CA TRP A 13 -3.30 -9.52 -13.46
C TRP A 13 -2.13 -10.48 -13.24
N LEU A 14 -1.94 -11.44 -14.15
CA LEU A 14 -0.80 -12.36 -14.11
C LEU A 14 0.52 -11.59 -14.20
N ASP A 15 0.63 -10.67 -15.15
CA ASP A 15 1.81 -9.82 -15.32
C ASP A 15 2.08 -9.00 -14.05
N GLY A 16 1.05 -8.38 -13.48
CA GLY A 16 1.16 -7.64 -12.22
C GLY A 16 1.64 -8.51 -11.05
N ILE A 17 1.15 -9.75 -10.94
CA ILE A 17 1.61 -10.72 -9.93
C ILE A 17 3.08 -11.09 -10.17
N ILE A 18 3.47 -11.38 -11.41
CA ILE A 18 4.86 -11.74 -11.75
C ILE A 18 5.80 -10.58 -11.41
N ILE A 19 5.42 -9.34 -11.73
CA ILE A 19 6.21 -8.14 -11.41
C ILE A 19 6.42 -8.01 -9.90
N LEU A 20 5.38 -8.22 -9.09
CA LEU A 20 5.51 -8.22 -7.63
C LEU A 20 6.44 -9.32 -7.14
N LEU A 21 6.29 -10.55 -7.65
CA LEU A 21 7.14 -11.68 -7.27
C LEU A 21 8.61 -11.44 -7.65
N GLN A 22 8.86 -10.83 -8.82
CA GLN A 22 10.20 -10.43 -9.23
C GLN A 22 10.80 -9.37 -8.29
N ALA A 23 10.00 -8.41 -7.82
CA ALA A 23 10.45 -7.42 -6.84
C ALA A 23 10.88 -8.08 -5.51
N PHE A 24 10.12 -9.08 -5.02
CA PHE A 24 10.50 -9.88 -3.86
C PHE A 24 11.72 -10.77 -4.12
N ALA A 25 11.80 -11.41 -5.28
CA ALA A 25 12.95 -12.25 -5.64
C ALA A 25 14.26 -11.43 -5.70
N LYS A 26 14.19 -10.20 -6.21
CA LYS A 26 15.34 -9.29 -6.33
C LYS A 26 15.79 -8.71 -5.00
N ASN A 27 14.84 -8.27 -4.16
CA ASN A 27 15.14 -7.49 -2.94
C ASN A 27 15.05 -8.31 -1.65
N GLY A 28 14.51 -9.53 -1.73
CA GLY A 28 14.28 -10.40 -0.58
C GLY A 28 12.98 -10.08 0.18
N PRO A 29 12.67 -10.90 1.20
CA PRO A 29 11.52 -10.67 2.08
C PRO A 29 11.68 -9.38 2.89
N PRO A 30 10.58 -8.83 3.44
CA PRO A 30 10.64 -7.60 4.21
C PRO A 30 11.47 -7.77 5.48
N ALA A 31 12.41 -6.85 5.70
CA ALA A 31 13.15 -6.74 6.93
C ALA A 31 12.22 -6.41 8.09
N ARG A 32 12.58 -6.86 9.29
CA ARG A 32 11.77 -6.69 10.52
C ARG A 32 11.34 -5.23 10.76
N LYS A 33 12.20 -4.27 10.39
CA LYS A 33 11.94 -2.83 10.55
C LYS A 33 10.79 -2.30 9.68
N VAL A 34 10.55 -2.90 8.50
CA VAL A 34 9.51 -2.47 7.55
C VAL A 34 8.31 -3.40 7.52
N ALA A 35 8.43 -4.64 8.03
CA ALA A 35 7.38 -5.65 7.95
C ALA A 35 6.01 -5.19 8.52
N GLY A 36 6.02 -4.35 9.57
CA GLY A 36 4.80 -3.81 10.18
C GLY A 36 4.08 -2.73 9.36
N TRP A 37 4.65 -2.32 8.21
CA TRP A 37 4.08 -1.27 7.37
C TRP A 37 3.06 -1.77 6.34
N GLY A 38 2.97 -3.10 6.17
CA GLY A 38 2.10 -3.70 5.18
C GLY A 38 0.61 -3.47 5.47
N GLY A 39 -0.15 -3.16 4.42
CA GLY A 39 -1.60 -3.05 4.51
C GLY A 39 -2.23 -2.25 3.39
N ARG A 40 -3.56 -2.28 3.37
CA ARG A 40 -4.41 -1.53 2.44
C ARG A 40 -5.02 -0.31 3.14
N TRP A 41 -4.87 0.85 2.52
CA TRP A 41 -5.25 2.14 3.07
C TRP A 41 -6.13 2.90 2.09
N SER A 42 -7.27 3.39 2.57
CA SER A 42 -8.22 4.14 1.74
C SER A 42 -8.28 5.60 2.17
N GLY A 43 -8.13 6.50 1.21
CA GLY A 43 -8.23 7.95 1.38
C GLY A 43 -9.20 8.55 0.36
N LEU A 44 -9.19 9.87 0.27
CA LEU A 44 -10.06 10.63 -0.65
C LEU A 44 -9.84 10.25 -2.12
N TRP A 45 -8.58 10.00 -2.50
CA TRP A 45 -8.17 9.77 -3.89
C TRP A 45 -8.12 8.30 -4.29
N GLY A 46 -8.62 7.41 -3.44
CA GLY A 46 -8.66 5.98 -3.71
C GLY A 46 -7.95 5.16 -2.64
N THR A 47 -7.48 3.99 -3.06
CA THR A 47 -6.84 3.02 -2.18
C THR A 47 -5.38 2.86 -2.56
N THR A 48 -4.53 2.70 -1.56
CA THR A 48 -3.10 2.48 -1.72
C THR A 48 -2.70 1.28 -0.87
N ASP A 49 -2.01 0.33 -1.49
CA ASP A 49 -1.39 -0.78 -0.80
C ASP A 49 0.05 -0.40 -0.44
N LEU A 50 0.39 -0.50 0.84
CA LEU A 50 1.77 -0.43 1.30
C LEU A 50 2.33 -1.86 1.30
N VAL A 51 3.39 -2.08 0.52
CA VAL A 51 4.03 -3.37 0.29
C VAL A 51 5.48 -3.32 0.76
N PRO A 52 5.80 -3.87 1.95
CA PRO A 52 7.16 -3.97 2.43
C PRO A 52 7.96 -4.99 1.62
N ILE A 53 9.10 -4.59 1.05
CA ILE A 53 10.00 -5.46 0.28
C ILE A 53 11.44 -5.10 0.65
N GLY A 54 12.25 -6.09 1.04
CA GLY A 54 13.61 -5.86 1.53
C GLY A 54 13.64 -4.82 2.66
N ASN A 55 14.31 -3.69 2.43
CA ASN A 55 14.47 -2.62 3.41
C ASN A 55 13.60 -1.37 3.17
N ARG A 56 12.69 -1.42 2.18
CA ARG A 56 11.82 -0.32 1.76
C ARG A 56 10.35 -0.72 1.88
N VAL A 57 9.48 0.28 1.84
CA VAL A 57 8.04 0.09 1.66
C VAL A 57 7.65 0.75 0.36
N PHE A 58 6.91 0.03 -0.48
CA PHE A 58 6.43 0.51 -1.77
C PHE A 58 4.93 0.81 -1.65
N ALA A 59 4.52 2.01 -2.05
CA ALA A 59 3.13 2.38 -2.11
C ALA A 59 2.62 2.19 -3.54
N THR A 60 1.62 1.33 -3.71
CA THR A 60 1.10 0.94 -5.01
C THR A 60 -0.41 1.15 -5.05
N SER A 61 -0.95 1.46 -6.23
CA SER A 61 -2.41 1.50 -6.40
C SER A 61 -2.92 0.12 -6.81
N PRO A 62 -3.89 -0.48 -6.08
CA PRO A 62 -4.48 -1.75 -6.49
C PRO A 62 -5.36 -1.63 -7.74
N ALA A 63 -5.62 -0.41 -8.23
CA ALA A 63 -6.30 -0.18 -9.49
C ALA A 63 -5.36 -0.26 -10.70
N GLN A 64 -4.03 -0.27 -10.48
CA GLN A 64 -3.05 -0.41 -11.55
C GLN A 64 -2.78 -1.87 -11.89
N THR A 65 -2.62 -2.15 -13.19
CA THR A 65 -2.25 -3.47 -13.70
C THR A 65 -0.77 -3.80 -13.53
N SER A 66 0.08 -2.77 -13.40
CA SER A 66 1.51 -2.89 -13.15
C SER A 66 1.86 -2.26 -11.79
N PRO A 67 1.79 -3.01 -10.68
CA PRO A 67 1.83 -2.44 -9.33
C PRO A 67 3.15 -1.74 -8.99
N MET A 68 4.26 -2.11 -9.65
CA MET A 68 5.59 -1.61 -9.33
C MET A 68 6.11 -0.53 -10.28
N GLN A 69 5.41 -0.26 -11.38
CA GLN A 69 5.88 0.68 -12.42
C GLN A 69 5.98 2.11 -11.89
N ASP A 70 4.98 2.54 -11.12
CA ASP A 70 4.89 3.89 -10.55
C ASP A 70 4.85 3.85 -9.01
N ALA A 71 5.46 2.83 -8.41
CA ALA A 71 5.42 2.66 -6.97
C ALA A 71 6.24 3.74 -6.25
N THR A 72 5.61 4.44 -5.31
CA THR A 72 6.32 5.38 -4.45
C THR A 72 7.16 4.61 -3.42
N GLU A 73 8.44 4.91 -3.33
CA GLU A 73 9.35 4.31 -2.37
C GLU A 73 9.40 5.09 -1.06
N ILE A 74 9.27 4.38 0.05
CA ILE A 74 9.31 4.92 1.39
C ILE A 74 10.49 4.32 2.15
N GLU A 75 11.33 5.19 2.68
CA GLU A 75 12.33 4.87 3.70
C GLU A 75 11.71 4.94 5.08
N VAL A 76 11.68 3.83 5.81
CA VAL A 76 11.30 3.84 7.22
C VAL A 76 12.48 4.35 8.05
N VAL A 77 12.33 5.55 8.62
CA VAL A 77 13.34 6.23 9.44
C VAL A 77 13.16 5.94 10.94
N ARG A 78 11.93 5.66 11.38
CA ARG A 78 11.55 5.26 12.74
C ARG A 78 10.35 4.29 12.68
N PRO A 79 10.02 3.54 13.75
CA PRO A 79 8.99 2.49 13.68
C PRO A 79 7.67 2.91 13.02
N ASP A 80 7.20 4.13 13.28
CA ASP A 80 5.95 4.68 12.74
C ASP A 80 6.15 5.88 11.80
N HIS A 81 7.39 6.19 11.42
CA HIS A 81 7.70 7.33 10.54
C HIS A 81 8.59 6.89 9.39
N GLY A 82 8.22 7.32 8.19
CA GLY A 82 8.94 7.11 6.96
C GLY A 82 9.00 8.39 6.14
N ARG A 83 9.82 8.35 5.09
CA ARG A 83 10.01 9.46 4.16
C ARG A 83 9.95 8.92 2.74
N ILE A 84 9.30 9.66 1.85
CA ILE A 84 9.29 9.32 0.42
C ILE A 84 10.69 9.58 -0.14
N VAL A 85 11.31 8.57 -0.74
CA VAL A 85 12.69 8.61 -1.27
C VAL A 85 12.79 8.21 -2.74
N GLY A 86 11.67 7.88 -3.37
CA GLY A 86 11.57 7.56 -4.78
C GLY A 86 10.10 7.62 -5.20
N ASP A 87 9.86 8.04 -6.44
CA ASP A 87 8.52 8.09 -7.03
C ASP A 87 8.63 8.09 -8.57
N SER A 88 7.50 7.93 -9.27
CA SER A 88 7.36 8.00 -10.74
C SER A 88 7.74 9.36 -11.37
N GLY A 89 8.27 10.30 -10.60
CA GLY A 89 8.80 11.58 -11.07
C GLY A 89 7.84 12.78 -10.94
N PHE A 90 6.63 12.59 -10.42
CA PHE A 90 5.63 13.66 -10.20
C PHE A 90 5.30 13.92 -8.72
N GLY A 91 5.91 13.20 -7.78
CA GLY A 91 5.42 13.16 -6.40
C GLY A 91 6.29 13.81 -5.34
N SER A 92 5.66 13.80 -4.16
CA SER A 92 6.02 14.23 -2.81
C SER A 92 7.37 13.75 -2.26
N TYR A 93 8.42 13.78 -3.07
CA TYR A 93 9.76 13.39 -2.66
C TYR A 93 10.18 14.15 -1.41
N GLY A 94 10.62 13.40 -0.41
CA GLY A 94 11.06 13.94 0.87
C GLY A 94 9.92 14.25 1.84
N GLU A 95 8.65 14.10 1.46
CA GLU A 95 7.53 14.23 2.39
C GLU A 95 7.45 13.05 3.36
N GLU A 96 6.80 13.31 4.49
CA GLU A 96 6.64 12.35 5.58
C GLU A 96 5.48 11.39 5.31
N VAL A 97 5.69 10.13 5.69
CA VAL A 97 4.63 9.12 5.84
C VAL A 97 4.64 8.66 7.28
N ARG A 98 3.49 8.71 7.96
CA ARG A 98 3.38 8.40 9.39
C ARG A 98 2.23 7.44 9.67
N GLN A 99 2.52 6.37 10.40
CA GLN A 99 1.50 5.48 10.94
C GLN A 99 0.88 6.05 12.22
N VAL A 100 -0.43 5.89 12.38
CA VAL A 100 -1.17 6.22 13.60
C VAL A 100 -1.70 4.94 14.21
N ARG A 101 -1.36 4.71 15.47
CA ARG A 101 -1.79 3.54 16.22
C ARG A 101 -2.90 3.87 17.22
N SER A 102 -3.80 2.93 17.42
CA SER A 102 -4.72 2.95 18.56
C SER A 102 -4.02 2.56 19.86
N ALA A 103 -4.71 2.74 20.99
CA ALA A 103 -4.18 2.43 22.33
C ALA A 103 -3.69 0.98 22.51
N ASN A 104 -4.22 0.03 21.72
CA ASN A 104 -3.80 -1.37 21.71
C ASN A 104 -2.62 -1.67 20.76
N GLY A 105 -1.98 -0.65 20.19
CA GLY A 105 -0.83 -0.78 19.28
C GLY A 105 -1.17 -1.13 17.83
N THR A 106 -2.45 -1.30 17.48
CA THR A 106 -2.86 -1.57 16.09
C THR A 106 -2.79 -0.30 15.24
N VAL A 107 -2.21 -0.36 14.04
CA VAL A 107 -2.22 0.77 13.11
C VAL A 107 -3.63 0.95 12.54
N THR A 108 -4.22 2.13 12.74
CA THR A 108 -5.59 2.42 12.30
C THR A 108 -5.64 3.35 11.09
N ASP A 109 -4.66 4.23 10.98
CA ASP A 109 -4.58 5.27 9.95
C ASP A 109 -3.12 5.48 9.53
N VAL A 110 -2.92 5.97 8.31
CA VAL A 110 -1.63 6.41 7.78
C VAL A 110 -1.79 7.84 7.27
N TRP A 111 -0.92 8.73 7.69
CA TRP A 111 -0.71 10.01 7.01
C TRP A 111 0.32 9.80 5.90
N PHE A 112 -0.06 10.07 4.66
CA PHE A 112 0.76 9.89 3.49
C PHE A 112 0.80 11.21 2.73
N ALA A 113 1.96 11.87 2.71
CA ALA A 113 2.12 13.15 2.02
C ALA A 113 1.03 14.18 2.40
N GLY A 114 0.78 14.32 3.71
CA GLY A 114 -0.26 15.21 4.25
C GLY A 114 -1.71 14.69 4.15
N MET A 115 -1.98 13.60 3.43
CA MET A 115 -3.31 12.99 3.36
C MET A 115 -3.49 11.91 4.42
N LYS A 116 -4.59 11.96 5.17
CA LYS A 116 -4.99 10.87 6.06
C LYS A 116 -5.70 9.76 5.29
N MET A 117 -5.20 8.54 5.41
CA MET A 117 -5.80 7.32 4.91
C MET A 117 -6.16 6.39 6.06
N THR A 118 -7.28 5.68 5.92
CA THR A 118 -7.82 4.79 6.94
C THR A 118 -7.58 3.34 6.54
N SER A 119 -7.25 2.48 7.52
CA SER A 119 -7.14 1.04 7.28
C SER A 119 -8.45 0.44 6.76
N GLU A 120 -8.36 -0.54 5.87
CA GLU A 120 -9.51 -1.29 5.35
C GLU A 120 -10.44 -1.80 6.47
N ARG A 121 -9.87 -2.37 7.54
CA ARG A 121 -10.63 -2.87 8.69
C ARG A 121 -11.44 -1.79 9.40
N LYS A 122 -10.90 -0.57 9.51
CA LYS A 122 -11.60 0.54 10.15
C LYS A 122 -12.69 1.07 9.23
N LEU A 123 -12.40 1.22 7.94
CA LEU A 123 -13.39 1.61 6.93
C LEU A 123 -14.56 0.62 6.88
N GLU A 124 -14.29 -0.68 6.86
CA GLU A 124 -15.31 -1.73 6.86
C GLU A 124 -16.25 -1.62 8.08
N ARG A 125 -15.69 -1.42 9.28
CA ARG A 125 -16.48 -1.22 10.50
C ARG A 125 -17.35 0.02 10.43
N GLU A 126 -16.81 1.13 9.94
CA GLU A 126 -17.54 2.39 9.76
C GLU A 126 -18.70 2.23 8.76
N LEU A 127 -18.44 1.58 7.62
CA LEU A 127 -19.45 1.31 6.60
C LEU A 127 -20.55 0.37 7.13
N LYS A 128 -20.19 -0.72 7.82
CA LYS A 128 -21.17 -1.61 8.47
C LYS A 128 -22.00 -0.88 9.52
N LYS A 129 -21.40 -0.01 10.32
CA LYS A 129 -22.13 0.80 11.31
C LYS A 129 -23.11 1.78 10.65
N ARG A 130 -22.71 2.39 9.54
CA ARG A 130 -23.50 3.43 8.86
C ARG A 130 -24.58 2.87 7.94
N TYR A 131 -24.30 1.76 7.27
CA TYR A 131 -25.14 1.21 6.19
C TYR A 131 -25.55 -0.25 6.39
N GLY A 132 -24.99 -0.96 7.37
CA GLY A 132 -25.26 -2.39 7.63
C GLY A 132 -26.56 -2.69 8.38
N LYS A 133 -27.37 -1.67 8.69
CA LYS A 133 -28.78 -1.88 9.08
C LYS A 133 -29.65 -1.82 7.81
N ARG A 134 -29.81 -2.98 7.16
CA ARG A 134 -30.95 -3.31 6.31
C ARG A 134 -31.32 -4.76 6.56
#